data_AF-A0A9W9WHD4-F1
#
_entry.id   AF-A0A9W9WHD4-F1
#
_cell.length_a   1.000
_cell.length_b   1.000
_cell.length_c   1.000
_cell.angle_alpha   90.00
_cell.angle_beta   90.00
_cell.angle_gamma   90.00
#
_symmetry.space_group_name_H-M   'P 1'
#
loop_
_entity.id
_entity.type
_entity.pdbx_description
1 polymer ?
#
loop_
_entity_poly.entity_id
_entity_poly.type
_entity_poly.pdbx_seq_one_letter_code
_entity_poly.pdbx_strand_id
1 'polypeptide(L)'
;MTGQLPQYGGPAQKVIDEVHSSGSSVFVMIETKSSIEKIDEIAATPGVDVLLIGSNDLAIELGVAGEFESKEYRSAVTKVSEAASRNRKVFGFTGIYDKYSQLGA
;
A
#
# COMPACT_ATOMS: atom_id res chain seq x y z
N MET A 1 15.40 -23.06 -5.93
CA MET A 1 15.11 -24.09 -4.90
C MET A 1 13.60 -24.12 -4.68
N THR A 2 12.88 -24.98 -5.39
CA THR A 2 11.45 -25.23 -5.13
C THR A 2 11.37 -26.35 -4.08
N GLY A 3 11.57 -26.00 -2.81
CA GLY A 3 11.25 -26.89 -1.71
C GLY A 3 9.74 -27.14 -1.73
N GLN A 4 9.33 -28.41 -1.67
CA GLN A 4 7.93 -28.74 -1.43
C GLN A 4 7.44 -27.93 -0.23
N LEU A 5 6.29 -27.28 -0.34
CA LEU A 5 5.60 -26.70 0.81
C LEU A 5 4.77 -27.82 1.44
N PRO A 6 5.25 -28.53 2.49
CA PRO A 6 4.56 -29.68 3.07
C PRO A 6 3.17 -29.32 3.64
N GLN A 7 2.92 -28.04 3.91
CA GLN A 7 1.67 -27.54 4.50
C GLN A 7 0.41 -27.66 3.61
N TYR A 8 0.53 -27.78 2.27
CA TYR A 8 -0.63 -27.67 1.37
C TYR A 8 -1.15 -28.99 0.78
N GLY A 9 -0.47 -30.12 1.04
CA GLY A 9 -0.97 -31.46 0.67
C GLY A 9 -1.52 -31.57 -0.75
N GLY A 10 -0.67 -31.43 -1.78
CA GLY A 10 -1.08 -31.54 -3.18
C GLY A 10 0.08 -31.38 -4.18
N PRO A 11 -0.15 -31.62 -5.49
CA PRO A 11 0.87 -31.40 -6.51
C PRO A 11 1.34 -29.94 -6.52
N ALA A 12 2.66 -29.70 -6.50
CA ALA A 12 3.24 -28.37 -6.39
C ALA A 12 2.70 -27.39 -7.45
N GLN A 13 2.48 -27.87 -8.69
CA GLN A 13 1.92 -27.04 -9.77
C GLN A 13 0.53 -26.51 -9.43
N LYS A 14 -0.35 -27.36 -8.88
CA LYS A 14 -1.71 -26.95 -8.51
C LYS A 14 -1.70 -25.90 -7.39
N VAL A 15 -0.78 -26.04 -6.42
CA VAL A 15 -0.58 -25.05 -5.37
C VAL A 15 -0.07 -23.72 -5.95
N ILE A 16 0.88 -23.76 -6.87
CA ILE A 16 1.41 -22.57 -7.55
C ILE A 16 0.30 -21.87 -8.34
N ASP A 17 -0.48 -22.60 -9.12
CA ASP A 17 -1.55 -22.04 -9.94
C ASP A 17 -2.61 -21.35 -9.05
N GLU A 18 -3.02 -21.99 -7.96
CA GLU A 18 -4.01 -21.45 -7.01
C GLU A 18 -3.47 -20.20 -6.26
N VAL A 19 -2.21 -20.23 -5.83
CA VAL A 19 -1.60 -19.10 -5.12
C VAL A 19 -1.38 -17.91 -6.07
N HIS A 20 -1.06 -18.17 -7.33
CA HIS A 20 -1.03 -17.13 -8.36
C HIS A 20 -2.43 -16.57 -8.68
N SER A 21 -3.46 -17.41 -8.70
CA SER A 21 -4.81 -16.96 -9.04
C SER A 21 -5.48 -16.17 -7.91
N SER A 22 -5.23 -16.54 -6.65
CA SER A 22 -6.01 -16.00 -5.52
C SER A 22 -5.26 -15.92 -4.19
N GLY A 23 -4.03 -16.43 -4.12
CA GLY A 23 -3.23 -16.42 -2.88
C GLY A 23 -2.24 -15.25 -2.77
N SER A 24 -2.19 -14.36 -3.75
CA SER A 24 -1.24 -13.24 -3.81
C SER A 24 -1.98 -11.92 -3.66
N SER A 25 -1.37 -10.96 -2.95
CA SER A 25 -1.86 -9.59 -2.85
C SER A 25 -0.77 -8.61 -3.24
N VAL A 26 -1.13 -7.60 -4.03
CA VAL A 26 -0.21 -6.59 -4.54
C VAL A 26 -0.44 -5.27 -3.81
N PHE A 27 0.63 -4.81 -3.16
CA PHE A 27 0.69 -3.53 -2.46
C PHE A 27 1.52 -2.58 -3.29
N VAL A 28 0.95 -1.43 -3.66
CA VAL A 28 1.68 -0.36 -4.33
C VAL A 28 2.00 0.71 -3.30
N MET A 29 3.29 1.03 -3.16
CA MET A 29 3.74 2.12 -2.30
C MET A 29 3.55 3.45 -3.01
N ILE A 30 2.85 4.36 -2.33
CA ILE A 30 2.59 5.72 -2.79
C ILE A 30 3.49 6.64 -1.98
N GLU A 31 4.56 7.09 -2.61
CA GLU A 31 5.69 7.74 -1.93
C GLU A 31 6.31 8.90 -2.72
N THR A 32 5.74 9.28 -3.86
CA THR A 32 6.25 10.39 -4.69
C THR A 32 5.15 11.36 -5.14
N LYS A 33 5.50 12.60 -5.51
CA LYS A 33 4.54 13.60 -6.02
C LYS A 33 3.86 13.10 -7.29
N SER A 34 4.64 12.51 -8.19
CA SER A 34 4.12 11.95 -9.44
C SER A 34 3.10 10.82 -9.21
N SER A 35 3.28 10.03 -8.14
CA SER A 35 2.30 9.00 -7.77
C SER A 35 0.97 9.60 -7.29
N ILE A 36 0.99 10.75 -6.62
CA ILE A 36 -0.22 11.49 -6.21
C ILE A 36 -0.93 12.07 -7.44
N GLU A 37 -0.19 12.61 -8.40
CA GLU A 37 -0.76 13.16 -9.65
C GLU A 37 -1.46 12.10 -10.51
N LYS A 38 -0.96 10.85 -10.47
CA LYS A 38 -1.48 9.72 -11.25
C LYS A 38 -2.30 8.74 -10.42
N ILE A 39 -2.75 9.16 -9.23
CA ILE A 39 -3.27 8.21 -8.25
C ILE A 39 -4.50 7.45 -8.72
N ASP A 40 -5.37 8.08 -9.51
CA ASP A 40 -6.55 7.41 -10.07
C ASP A 40 -6.18 6.35 -11.12
N GLU A 41 -5.14 6.58 -11.93
CA GLU A 41 -4.64 5.60 -12.90
C GLU A 41 -3.99 4.40 -12.20
N ILE A 42 -3.18 4.68 -11.17
CA ILE A 42 -2.57 3.65 -10.32
C ILE A 42 -3.67 2.83 -9.63
N ALA A 43 -4.66 3.49 -9.04
CA ALA A 43 -5.77 2.84 -8.35
C ALA A 43 -6.65 2.01 -9.30
N ALA A 44 -6.79 2.42 -10.56
CA ALA A 44 -7.54 1.68 -11.58
C ALA A 44 -6.76 0.49 -12.17
N THR A 45 -5.47 0.34 -11.86
CA THR A 45 -4.63 -0.70 -12.45
C THR A 45 -5.12 -2.11 -12.05
N PRO A 46 -5.36 -3.02 -13.01
CA PRO A 46 -5.74 -4.39 -12.72
C PRO A 46 -4.69 -5.12 -11.88
N GLY A 47 -5.14 -5.86 -10.86
CA GLY A 47 -4.26 -6.62 -9.98
C GLY A 47 -3.62 -5.81 -8.84
N VAL A 48 -3.84 -4.49 -8.76
CA VAL A 48 -3.49 -3.72 -7.56
C VAL A 48 -4.58 -3.93 -6.50
N ASP A 49 -4.20 -4.39 -5.31
CA ASP A 49 -5.14 -4.65 -4.22
C ASP A 49 -5.11 -3.53 -3.17
N VAL A 50 -3.91 -3.03 -2.88
CA VAL A 50 -3.67 -2.08 -1.78
C VAL A 50 -2.88 -0.86 -2.26
N LEU A 51 -3.35 0.33 -1.90
CA LEU A 51 -2.56 1.56 -1.95
C LEU A 51 -2.00 1.82 -0.55
N LEU A 52 -0.68 1.70 -0.41
CA LEU A 52 0.02 1.84 0.86
C LEU A 52 0.85 3.13 0.86
N ILE A 53 0.61 4.06 1.78
CA ILE A 53 1.42 5.28 1.90
C ILE A 53 2.78 4.94 2.50
N GLY A 54 3.85 5.23 1.75
CA GLY A 54 5.23 5.28 2.26
C GLY A 54 5.46 6.62 2.94
N SER A 55 5.11 6.74 4.23
CA SER A 55 4.95 8.05 4.88
C SER A 55 6.23 8.90 4.89
N ASN A 56 7.37 8.29 5.20
CA ASN A 56 8.65 8.99 5.29
C ASN A 56 9.06 9.56 3.93
N ASP A 57 9.08 8.71 2.91
CA ASP A 57 9.49 9.09 1.55
C ASP A 57 8.52 10.09 0.93
N LEU A 58 7.20 9.91 1.12
CA LEU A 58 6.20 10.88 0.66
C LEU A 58 6.39 12.25 1.33
N ALA A 59 6.65 12.28 2.64
CA ALA A 59 6.88 13.52 3.36
C ALA A 59 8.16 14.24 2.89
N ILE A 60 9.24 13.50 2.64
CA ILE A 60 10.49 14.02 2.07
C ILE A 60 10.23 14.62 0.68
N GLU A 61 9.56 13.87 -0.19
CA GLU A 61 9.24 14.30 -1.54
C GLU A 61 8.38 15.58 -1.55
N LEU A 62 7.43 15.68 -0.62
CA LEU A 62 6.57 16.85 -0.42
C LEU A 62 7.31 18.05 0.20
N GLY A 63 8.53 17.87 0.69
CA GLY A 63 9.32 18.93 1.32
C GLY A 63 8.95 19.19 2.78
N VAL A 64 8.27 18.23 3.42
CA VAL A 64 7.72 18.31 4.79
C VAL A 64 8.20 17.12 5.62
N ALA A 65 9.48 16.77 5.51
CA ALA A 65 10.08 15.58 6.12
C ALA A 65 9.82 15.53 7.64
N GLY A 66 9.22 14.44 8.12
CA GLY A 66 8.84 14.25 9.53
C GLY A 66 7.58 15.03 9.97
N GLU A 67 7.04 15.91 9.14
CA GLU A 67 5.86 16.72 9.45
C GLU A 67 4.57 16.09 8.91
N PHE A 68 4.19 14.93 9.46
CA PHE A 68 3.00 14.18 9.01
C PHE A 68 1.65 14.88 9.32
N GLU A 69 1.66 15.96 10.10
CA GLU A 69 0.49 16.79 10.37
C GLU A 69 0.38 18.01 9.43
N SER A 70 1.38 18.23 8.58
CA SER A 70 1.37 19.31 7.61
C SER A 70 0.17 19.19 6.67
N LYS A 71 -0.30 20.35 6.17
CA LYS A 71 -1.43 20.40 5.24
C LYS A 71 -1.10 19.65 3.95
N GLU A 72 0.15 19.75 3.51
CA GLU A 72 0.70 19.15 2.30
C GLU A 72 0.64 17.62 2.40
N TYR A 73 1.16 17.04 3.48
CA TYR A 73 1.14 15.60 3.71
C TYR A 73 -0.30 15.08 3.86
N ARG A 74 -1.11 15.73 4.72
CA ARG A 74 -2.51 15.31 4.95
C ARG A 74 -3.34 15.41 3.67
N SER A 75 -3.13 16.43 2.84
CA SER A 75 -3.81 16.56 1.56
C SER A 75 -3.43 15.45 0.58
N ALA A 76 -2.14 15.08 0.50
CA ALA A 76 -1.70 13.97 -0.33
C ALA A 76 -2.33 12.65 0.14
N VAL A 77 -2.29 12.38 1.44
CA VAL A 77 -2.93 11.22 2.07
C VAL A 77 -4.43 11.14 1.76
N THR A 78 -5.16 12.26 1.90
CA THR A 78 -6.59 12.31 1.60
C THR A 78 -6.86 11.95 0.14
N LYS A 79 -6.10 12.50 -0.81
CA LYS A 79 -6.26 12.17 -2.24
C LYS A 79 -6.11 10.67 -2.50
N VAL A 80 -5.12 10.03 -1.88
CA VAL A 80 -4.88 8.59 -2.03
C VAL A 80 -6.02 7.77 -1.41
N SER A 81 -6.48 8.15 -0.22
CA SER A 81 -7.60 7.49 0.47
C SER A 81 -8.88 7.54 -0.37
N GLU A 82 -9.17 8.70 -0.96
CA GLU A 82 -10.34 8.86 -1.83
C GLU A 82 -10.21 8.05 -3.12
N ALA A 83 -9.03 8.03 -3.75
CA ALA A 83 -8.77 7.24 -4.95
C ALA A 83 -8.89 5.72 -4.68
N ALA A 84 -8.38 5.26 -3.54
CA ALA A 84 -8.55 3.89 -3.09
C ALA A 84 -10.04 3.55 -2.90
N SER A 85 -10.79 4.42 -2.22
CA SER A 85 -12.24 4.24 -1.99
C SER A 85 -13.02 4.15 -3.31
N ARG A 86 -12.80 5.08 -4.24
CA ARG A 86 -13.43 5.08 -5.58
C ARG A 86 -13.18 3.78 -6.35
N ASN A 87 -11.97 3.23 -6.24
CA ASN A 87 -11.55 2.02 -6.96
C ASN A 87 -11.69 0.73 -6.15
N ARG A 88 -12.31 0.79 -4.96
CA ARG A 88 -12.49 -0.35 -4.04
C ARG A 88 -11.18 -1.05 -3.69
N LYS A 89 -10.12 -0.27 -3.45
CA LYS A 89 -8.80 -0.74 -3.00
C LYS A 89 -8.69 -0.62 -1.49
N VAL A 90 -7.91 -1.50 -0.87
CA VAL A 90 -7.53 -1.33 0.53
C VAL A 90 -6.57 -0.15 0.61
N PHE A 91 -6.69 0.63 1.68
CA PHE A 91 -5.84 1.78 1.93
C PHE A 91 -5.13 1.61 3.27
N GLY A 92 -3.84 1.95 3.32
CA GLY A 92 -3.05 1.84 4.53
C GLY A 92 -1.86 2.79 4.59
N PHE A 93 -1.17 2.77 5.73
CA PHE A 93 0.00 3.59 6.01
C PHE A 93 1.13 2.75 6.60
N THR A 94 2.36 3.08 6.24
CA THR A 94 3.56 2.58 6.91
C THR A 94 4.51 3.73 7.23
N GLY A 95 5.45 3.55 8.16
CA GLY A 95 6.49 4.53 8.44
C GLY A 95 6.19 5.57 9.53
N ILE A 96 5.00 5.54 10.15
CA ILE A 96 4.65 6.43 11.27
C ILE A 96 4.59 5.61 12.56
N TYR A 97 5.59 5.76 13.42
CA TYR A 97 5.75 4.94 14.62
C TYR A 97 5.53 5.71 15.94
N ASP A 98 5.69 7.05 15.91
CA ASP A 98 5.77 7.90 17.11
C ASP A 98 4.42 8.30 17.74
N LYS A 99 3.30 7.72 17.27
CA LYS A 99 1.96 8.04 17.81
C LYS A 99 1.26 6.91 18.57
N TYR A 100 1.92 5.77 18.77
CA TYR A 100 1.35 4.70 19.63
C TYR A 100 1.20 5.14 21.10
N SER A 101 2.06 6.02 21.61
CA SER A 101 2.00 6.54 22.99
C SER A 101 0.93 7.62 23.21
N GLN A 102 0.29 8.13 22.16
CA GLN A 102 -0.78 9.14 22.25
C GLN A 102 -2.18 8.56 21.95
N LEU A 103 -2.29 7.28 21.61
CA LEU A 103 -3.56 6.60 21.32
C LEU A 103 -4.13 5.80 22.50
N GLY A 104 -3.53 5.91 23.70
CA GLY A 104 -4.15 5.48 24.95
C GLY A 104 -4.72 4.06 24.95
N ALA A 105 -3.93 3.08 24.50
CA ALA A 105 -4.17 1.67 24.81
C ALA A 105 -3.39 1.27 26.06
#